data_AF-A0A951G1S0-F1
#
_entry.id   AF-A0A951G1S0-F1
#
_cell.length_a   1.000
_cell.length_b   1.000
_cell.length_c   1.000
_cell.angle_alpha   90.00
_cell.angle_beta   90.00
_cell.angle_gamma   90.00
#
_symmetry.space_group_name_H-M   'P 1'
#
loop_
_entity.id
_entity.type
_entity.pdbx_description
1 polymer ?
#
loop_
_entity_poly.entity_id
_entity_poly.type
_entity_poly.pdbx_seq_one_letter_code
_entity_poly.pdbx_strand_id
1 'polypeptide(L)'
;MPRRYPPELRRQVIELARSGTRVAQLADTFGMSAVSIYNWLKEARIDRGEEIGQTTDQQLELAAAKRRIVQLETELAVARKVNEMFLKEGINPKGCSR
;
A
#
# COMPACT_ATOMS: atom_id res chain seq x y z
N MET A 1 -3.85 -15.92 8.38
CA MET A 1 -3.48 -15.04 7.25
C MET A 1 -4.74 -14.61 6.53
N PRO A 2 -4.95 -13.31 6.23
CA PRO A 2 -6.07 -12.92 5.38
C PRO A 2 -5.91 -13.61 4.02
N ARG A 3 -6.93 -14.32 3.55
CA ARG A 3 -6.94 -14.92 2.21
C ARG A 3 -6.85 -13.77 1.20
N ARG A 4 -5.68 -13.58 0.60
CA ARG A 4 -5.54 -12.70 -0.57
C ARG A 4 -6.11 -13.44 -1.77
N TYR A 5 -7.20 -12.93 -2.29
CA TYR A 5 -7.70 -13.39 -3.58
C TYR A 5 -6.67 -13.04 -4.68
N PRO A 6 -6.45 -13.94 -5.65
CA PRO A 6 -5.59 -13.66 -6.79
C PRO A 6 -6.09 -12.42 -7.57
N PRO A 7 -5.19 -11.59 -8.11
CA PRO A 7 -5.58 -10.42 -8.90
C PRO A 7 -6.36 -10.80 -10.17
N GLU A 8 -6.09 -11.97 -10.76
CA GLU A 8 -6.79 -12.51 -11.92
C GLU A 8 -8.27 -12.77 -11.60
N LEU A 9 -8.53 -13.39 -10.45
CA LEU A 9 -9.88 -13.66 -9.97
C LEU A 9 -10.66 -12.35 -9.76
N ARG A 10 -10.01 -11.36 -9.12
CA ARG A 10 -10.61 -10.03 -8.92
C ARG A 10 -11.00 -9.39 -10.26
N ARG A 11 -10.13 -9.43 -11.27
CA ARG A 11 -10.43 -8.89 -12.61
C ARG A 11 -11.61 -9.60 -13.25
N GLN A 12 -11.62 -10.94 -13.22
CA GLN A 12 -12.71 -11.73 -13.80
C GLN A 12 -14.05 -11.42 -13.14
N VAL A 13 -14.10 -11.32 -11.81
CA VAL A 13 -15.31 -10.99 -11.06
C VAL A 13 -15.81 -9.57 -11.40
N ILE A 14 -14.91 -8.60 -11.51
CA ILE A 14 -15.27 -7.23 -11.89
C ILE A 14 -15.84 -7.20 -13.32
N GLU A 15 -15.21 -7.89 -14.27
CA GLU A 15 -15.70 -7.97 -15.65
C GLU A 15 -17.08 -8.62 -15.75
N LEU A 16 -17.30 -9.75 -15.06
CA LEU A 16 -18.61 -10.42 -15.03
C LEU A 16 -19.69 -9.58 -14.34
N ALA A 17 -19.35 -8.84 -13.29
CA ALA A 17 -20.28 -7.93 -12.65
C ALA A 17 -20.66 -6.76 -13.57
N ARG A 18 -19.70 -6.25 -14.36
CA ARG A 18 -19.95 -5.19 -15.35
C ARG A 18 -20.75 -5.68 -16.54
N SER A 19 -20.63 -6.94 -16.92
CA SER A 19 -21.46 -7.56 -17.97
C SER A 19 -22.91 -7.81 -17.54
N GLY A 20 -23.29 -7.45 -16.31
CA GLY A 20 -24.65 -7.53 -15.79
C GLY A 20 -24.92 -8.71 -14.86
N THR A 21 -23.91 -9.51 -14.50
CA THR A 21 -24.08 -10.61 -13.55
C THR A 21 -24.32 -10.07 -12.14
N ARG A 22 -25.34 -10.59 -11.45
CA ARG A 22 -25.66 -10.15 -10.08
C ARG A 22 -24.55 -10.54 -9.10
N VAL A 23 -24.23 -9.64 -8.18
CA VAL A 23 -23.20 -9.87 -7.15
C VAL A 23 -23.49 -11.10 -6.29
N ALA A 24 -24.76 -11.38 -5.96
CA ALA A 24 -25.15 -12.58 -5.23
C ALA A 24 -24.76 -13.88 -5.96
N GLN A 25 -25.01 -13.94 -7.28
CA GLN A 25 -24.63 -15.10 -8.10
C GLN A 25 -23.12 -15.27 -8.18
N LEU A 26 -22.36 -14.17 -8.27
CA LEU A 26 -20.90 -14.20 -8.25
C LEU A 26 -20.36 -14.66 -6.89
N ALA A 27 -20.97 -14.21 -5.79
CA ALA A 27 -20.61 -14.64 -4.44
C ALA A 27 -20.77 -16.16 -4.30
N ASP A 28 -21.88 -16.72 -4.76
CA ASP A 28 -22.14 -18.16 -4.72
C ASP A 28 -21.18 -18.93 -5.65
N THR A 29 -20.97 -18.45 -6.87
CA THR A 29 -20.14 -19.13 -7.88
C THR A 29 -18.67 -19.21 -7.45
N PHE A 30 -18.14 -18.11 -6.88
CA PHE A 30 -16.73 -18.03 -6.49
C PHE A 30 -16.49 -18.34 -5.00
N GLY A 31 -17.55 -18.65 -4.24
CA GLY A 31 -17.45 -18.92 -2.80
C GLY A 31 -16.91 -17.72 -2.00
N MET A 32 -17.24 -16.50 -2.42
CA MET A 32 -16.74 -15.25 -1.82
C MET A 32 -17.85 -14.48 -1.13
N SER A 33 -17.50 -13.59 -0.21
CA SER A 33 -18.50 -12.70 0.38
C SER A 33 -18.95 -11.63 -0.62
N ALA A 34 -20.26 -11.38 -0.70
CA ALA A 34 -20.82 -10.30 -1.53
C ALA A 34 -20.20 -8.93 -1.19
N VAL A 35 -19.89 -8.69 0.09
CA VAL A 35 -19.23 -7.47 0.57
C VAL A 35 -17.86 -7.27 -0.10
N SER A 36 -17.06 -8.34 -0.23
CA SER A 36 -15.76 -8.27 -0.93
C SER A 36 -15.92 -7.85 -2.38
N ILE A 37 -16.95 -8.37 -3.07
CA ILE A 37 -17.24 -8.04 -4.48
C ILE A 37 -17.68 -6.58 -4.59
N TYR A 38 -18.56 -6.10 -3.72
CA TYR A 38 -18.98 -4.69 -3.70
C TYR A 38 -17.79 -3.73 -3.48
N ASN A 39 -16.87 -4.07 -2.58
CA ASN A 39 -15.67 -3.28 -2.35
C ASN A 39 -14.79 -3.21 -3.61
N TRP A 40 -14.59 -4.32 -4.30
CA TRP A 40 -13.83 -4.33 -5.56
C TRP A 40 -14.50 -3.52 -6.66
N LEU A 41 -15.82 -3.55 -6.76
CA LEU A 41 -16.56 -2.73 -7.72
C LEU A 41 -16.49 -1.24 -7.38
N LYS A 42 -16.44 -0.89 -6.09
CA LYS A 42 -16.23 0.49 -5.65
C LYS A 42 -14.81 0.96 -5.98
N GLU A 43 -13.80 0.18 -5.61
CA GLU A 43 -12.40 0.48 -5.96
C GLU A 43 -12.23 0.64 -7.48
N ALA A 44 -12.82 -0.26 -8.27
CA ALA A 44 -12.75 -0.16 -9.73
C ALA A 44 -13.44 1.10 -10.29
N ARG A 45 -14.48 1.62 -9.64
CA ARG A 45 -15.14 2.89 -10.01
C ARG A 45 -14.25 4.08 -9.68
N ILE A 46 -13.62 4.07 -8.51
CA ILE A 46 -12.66 5.09 -8.08
C ILE A 46 -11.45 5.11 -9.04
N ASP A 47 -10.91 3.94 -9.39
CA ASP A 47 -9.78 3.82 -10.31
C ASP A 47 -10.09 4.34 -11.72
N ARG A 48 -11.36 4.32 -12.14
CA ARG A 48 -11.82 4.91 -13.41
C ARG A 48 -12.20 6.39 -13.31
N GLY A 49 -12.14 6.98 -12.11
CA GLY A 49 -12.55 8.38 -11.87
C GLY A 49 -14.07 8.59 -11.85
N GLU A 50 -14.87 7.52 -11.74
CA GLU A 50 -16.34 7.61 -11.66
C GLU A 50 -16.83 8.00 -10.26
N GLU A 51 -16.00 7.77 -9.23
CA GLU A 51 -16.26 8.13 -7.84
C GLU A 51 -15.06 8.86 -7.23
N ILE A 52 -15.33 9.77 -6.30
CA ILE A 52 -14.30 10.48 -5.54
C ILE A 52 -13.65 9.50 -4.55
N GLY A 53 -12.35 9.31 -4.66
CA GLY A 53 -11.57 8.46 -3.77
C GLY A 53 -10.11 8.38 -4.17
N GLN A 54 -9.29 7.70 -3.34
CA GLN A 54 -7.91 7.41 -3.68
C GLN A 54 -7.84 6.17 -4.55
N THR A 55 -7.20 6.30 -5.71
CA THR A 55 -6.99 5.16 -6.61
C THR A 55 -6.05 4.14 -5.99
N THR A 56 -6.09 2.91 -6.49
CA THR A 56 -5.21 1.83 -6.07
C THR A 56 -3.73 2.23 -6.23
N ASP A 57 -3.39 2.92 -7.31
CA ASP A 57 -2.02 3.39 -7.55
C ASP A 57 -1.59 4.46 -6.54
N GLN A 58 -2.46 5.44 -6.25
CA GLN A 58 -2.19 6.44 -5.22
C GLN A 58 -1.96 5.82 -3.84
N GLN A 59 -2.71 4.76 -3.50
CA GLN A 59 -2.52 4.03 -2.25
C GLN A 59 -1.17 3.29 -2.21
N LEU A 60 -0.74 2.71 -3.34
CA LEU A 60 0.55 2.03 -3.47
C LEU A 60 1.71 3.01 -3.32
N GLU A 61 1.64 4.15 -3.99
CA GLU A 61 2.64 5.23 -3.88
C GLU A 61 2.74 5.75 -2.44
N LEU A 62 1.59 6.00 -1.80
CA LEU A 62 1.52 6.46 -0.42
C LEU A 62 2.13 5.43 0.54
N ALA A 63 1.90 4.13 0.32
CA ALA A 63 2.51 3.07 1.11
C ALA A 63 4.04 2.99 0.91
N ALA A 64 4.52 3.15 -0.34
CA ALA A 64 5.94 3.18 -0.64
C ALA A 64 6.63 4.40 -0.01
N ALA A 65 6.01 5.58 -0.10
CA ALA A 65 6.49 6.80 0.52
C ALA A 65 6.58 6.66 2.04
N LYS A 66 5.55 6.13 2.70
CA LYS A 66 5.57 5.87 4.16
C LYS A 66 6.70 4.94 4.56
N ARG A 67 6.96 3.86 3.80
CA ARG A 67 8.10 2.96 4.08
C ARG A 67 9.43 3.69 3.95
N ARG A 68 9.59 4.52 2.92
CA ARG A 68 10.81 5.30 2.73
C ARG A 68 11.04 6.32 3.84
N ILE A 69 9.97 6.99 4.30
CA ILE A 69 10.05 7.92 5.43
C ILE A 69 10.54 7.20 6.68
N VAL A 70 9.93 6.07 7.03
CA VAL A 70 10.37 5.28 8.20
C VAL A 70 11.84 4.87 8.09
N GLN A 71 12.27 4.42 6.91
CA GLN A 71 13.69 4.09 6.68
C GLN A 71 14.61 5.30 6.86
N LEU A 72 14.24 6.46 6.33
CA LEU A 72 15.03 7.68 6.48
C LEU A 72 15.08 8.17 7.93
N GLU A 73 13.97 8.05 8.65
CA GLU A 73 13.90 8.41 10.07
C GLU A 73 14.80 7.50 10.92
N THR A 74 14.87 6.19 10.62
CA THR A 74 15.78 5.28 11.32
C THR A 74 17.24 5.58 11.00
N GLU A 75 17.58 5.82 9.72
CA GLU A 75 18.93 6.23 9.30
C GLU A 75 19.36 7.53 10.00
N LEU A 76 18.47 8.53 10.05
CA LEU A 76 18.71 9.80 10.75
C LEU A 76 18.87 9.61 12.26
N ALA A 77 18.08 8.74 12.89
CA ALA A 77 18.19 8.46 14.31
C ALA A 77 19.55 7.85 14.66
N VAL A 78 20.04 6.91 13.84
CA VAL A 78 21.38 6.33 13.98
C VAL A 78 22.46 7.39 13.80
N ALA A 79 22.39 8.19 12.73
CA ALA A 79 23.38 9.24 12.46
C ALA A 79 23.44 10.28 13.60
N ARG A 80 22.28 10.70 14.12
CA ARG A 80 22.20 11.59 15.28
C ARG A 80 22.84 10.97 16.51
N LYS A 81 22.54 9.70 16.79
CA LYS A 81 23.11 8.98 17.94
C LYS A 81 24.63 8.88 17.86
N VAL A 82 25.16 8.58 16.68
CA VAL A 82 26.60 8.52 16.43
C VAL A 82 27.25 9.89 16.64
N ASN A 83 26.65 10.96 16.10
CA ASN A 83 27.16 12.31 16.28
C ASN A 83 27.17 12.74 17.77
N GLU A 84 26.11 12.41 18.52
CA GLU A 84 26.06 12.63 19.96
C GLU A 84 27.21 11.91 20.71
N MET A 85 27.54 10.68 20.32
CA MET A 85 28.66 9.94 20.90
C MET A 85 30.00 10.60 20.57
N PHE A 86 30.24 10.96 19.30
CA PHE A 86 31.46 11.65 18.89
C PHE A 86 31.65 12.99 19.62
N LEU A 87 30.58 13.77 19.77
CA LEU A 87 30.62 15.03 20.51
C LEU A 87 30.94 14.82 22.00
N LYS A 88 30.41 13.76 22.62
CA LYS A 88 30.73 13.40 24.02
C LYS A 88 32.18 12.96 24.19
N GLU A 89 32.75 12.27 23.20
CA GLU A 89 34.14 11.79 23.22
C GLU A 89 35.15 12.86 22.77
N GLY A 90 34.71 14.05 22.34
CA GLY A 90 35.57 15.14 21.88
C GLY A 90 36.25 14.88 20.53
N ILE A 91 35.82 13.84 19.81
CA ILE A 91 36.34 13.47 18.49
C ILE A 91 35.62 14.35 17.45
N ASN A 92 36.38 15.17 16.73
CA ASN A 92 35.79 16.01 15.69
C ASN A 92 35.31 15.13 14.51
N PRO A 93 34.01 15.10 14.18
CA PRO A 93 33.47 14.18 13.17
C PRO A 93 33.99 14.44 11.74
N LYS A 94 34.66 15.57 11.50
CA LYS A 94 35.33 15.91 10.22
C LYS A 94 36.86 15.78 10.24
N GLY A 95 37.44 15.18 11.29
CA GLY A 95 38.89 15.18 11.52
C GLY A 95 39.71 14.11 10.78
N CYS A 96 39.10 13.27 9.94
CA CYS A 96 39.80 12.17 9.25
C CYS A 96 39.92 12.41 7.74
N SER A 97 40.42 13.59 7.36
CA SER A 97 41.01 13.82 6.04
C SER A 97 42.51 13.93 6.25
N ARG A 98 43.26 12.90 5.86
CA ARG A 98 44.73 12.94 5.81
C ARG A 98 45.16 13.22 4.38
#